data_AF-A0A972VAI9-F1
#
_entry.id   AF-A0A972VAI9-F1
#
_cell.length_a   1.000
_cell.length_b   1.000
_cell.length_c   1.000
_cell.angle_alpha   90.00
_cell.angle_beta   90.00
_cell.angle_gamma   90.00
#
_symmetry.space_group_name_H-M   'P 1'
#
loop_
_entity.id
_entity.type
_entity.pdbx_description
1 polymer ?
#
loop_
_entity_poly.entity_id
_entity_poly.type
_entity_poly.pdbx_seq_one_letter_code
_entity_poly.pdbx_strand_id
1 'polypeptide(L)'
;MSKRLRVVTVAFLMAVASIVFVQNGLPLFSSVTTSESSAVSAQDQLHQKFVERKKLLDQTVEEIKLSMQFGRGSLVAYRQAKEAALRAGLALCQTKEERIDIFDEILTFYTESEKLLEFEIKAGQRGRPDLREAKLARLEVEIERLKEHLK
;
A
#
# COMPACT_ATOMS: atom_id res chain seq x y z
N MET A 1 -5.66 -31.01 47.36
CA MET A 1 -4.57 -30.56 46.47
C MET A 1 -5.13 -30.56 45.04
N SER A 2 -5.63 -29.42 44.55
CA SER A 2 -4.94 -28.42 43.69
C SER A 2 -4.68 -28.94 42.27
N LYS A 3 -5.04 -28.30 41.16
CA LYS A 3 -5.53 -26.93 40.90
C LYS A 3 -6.18 -26.87 39.50
N ARG A 4 -7.35 -26.22 39.45
CA ARG A 4 -7.79 -25.15 38.52
C ARG A 4 -7.81 -25.37 37.00
N LEU A 5 -9.02 -25.68 36.54
CA LEU A 5 -9.62 -25.30 35.26
C LEU A 5 -10.18 -23.87 35.36
N ARG A 6 -10.04 -23.06 34.29
CA ARG A 6 -11.09 -22.19 33.67
C ARG A 6 -10.50 -21.04 32.86
N VAL A 7 -10.52 -21.22 31.54
CA VAL A 7 -10.84 -20.18 30.56
C VAL A 7 -12.35 -19.93 30.66
N VAL A 8 -12.80 -18.68 30.68
CA VAL A 8 -13.94 -18.13 29.93
C VAL A 8 -14.10 -16.66 30.33
N THR A 9 -13.95 -15.82 29.31
CA THR A 9 -14.11 -14.38 29.24
C THR A 9 -15.51 -13.97 29.70
N VAL A 10 -15.60 -13.11 30.71
CA VAL A 10 -16.86 -12.54 31.19
C VAL A 10 -17.25 -11.38 30.27
N ALA A 11 -18.33 -11.57 29.51
CA ALA A 11 -19.06 -10.51 28.85
C ALA A 11 -19.59 -9.53 29.91
N PHE A 12 -19.17 -8.26 29.85
CA PHE A 12 -19.61 -7.26 30.80
C PHE A 12 -20.98 -6.71 30.39
N LEU A 13 -21.90 -6.85 31.34
CA LEU A 13 -23.30 -6.48 31.28
C LEU A 13 -23.54 -5.00 30.98
N MET A 14 -24.60 -4.80 30.20
CA MET A 14 -25.44 -3.60 30.14
C MET A 14 -25.80 -3.08 31.53
N ALA A 15 -25.52 -1.80 31.79
CA ALA A 15 -26.16 -0.99 32.83
C ALA A 15 -26.94 0.11 32.11
N VAL A 16 -28.24 -0.04 31.85
CA VAL A 16 -29.35 0.44 32.70
C VAL A 16 -29.06 1.80 33.36
N ALA A 17 -29.36 2.88 32.64
CA ALA A 17 -29.72 4.15 33.25
C ALA A 17 -31.22 4.35 33.00
N SER A 18 -32.03 4.01 34.00
CA SER A 18 -33.45 4.34 34.07
C SER A 18 -33.61 5.83 34.35
N ILE A 19 -34.32 6.55 33.49
CA ILE A 19 -35.02 7.80 33.86
C ILE A 19 -36.47 7.60 33.43
N VAL A 20 -37.39 7.64 34.40
CA VAL A 20 -38.83 7.42 34.21
C VAL A 20 -39.59 8.74 34.39
N PHE A 21 -40.42 9.01 33.37
CA PHE A 21 -41.64 9.86 33.28
C PHE A 21 -41.53 11.39 33.45
N VAL A 22 -41.67 12.15 32.35
CA VAL A 22 -42.90 12.65 31.67
C VAL A 22 -43.49 13.89 32.35
N GLN A 23 -43.23 15.05 31.74
CA GLN A 23 -44.23 16.08 31.51
C GLN A 23 -43.81 16.95 30.31
N ASN A 24 -44.69 16.98 29.31
CA ASN A 24 -44.78 17.95 28.21
C ASN A 24 -43.65 18.01 27.17
N GLY A 25 -43.93 17.41 26.02
CA GLY A 25 -43.59 17.99 24.71
C GLY A 25 -42.15 17.83 24.22
N LEU A 26 -41.95 16.79 23.41
CA LEU A 26 -40.89 16.62 22.41
C LEU A 26 -39.44 16.42 22.93
N PRO A 27 -38.90 15.19 22.88
CA PRO A 27 -37.47 14.99 23.03
C PRO A 27 -36.78 15.18 21.67
N LEU A 28 -36.04 16.27 21.50
CA LEU A 28 -35.05 16.39 20.43
C LEU A 28 -33.66 16.08 21.03
N PHE A 29 -33.47 14.82 21.43
CA PHE A 29 -32.12 14.31 21.66
C PHE A 29 -31.44 14.18 20.30
N SER A 30 -30.64 15.18 19.95
CA SER A 30 -29.67 15.07 18.85
C SER A 30 -28.71 13.94 19.19
N SER A 31 -28.86 12.84 18.47
CA SER A 31 -27.94 11.71 18.42
C SER A 31 -26.56 12.19 17.97
N VAL A 32 -25.69 12.52 18.91
CA VAL A 32 -24.25 12.64 18.69
C VAL A 32 -23.64 11.26 18.94
N THR A 33 -23.75 10.37 17.97
CA THR A 33 -22.93 9.15 17.83
C THR A 33 -23.12 8.56 16.42
N THR A 34 -22.81 9.32 15.37
CA THR A 34 -22.83 8.78 13.99
C THR A 34 -21.60 9.16 13.17
N SER A 35 -20.60 9.79 13.80
CA SER A 35 -19.39 10.24 13.10
C SER A 35 -18.21 9.26 13.19
N GLU A 36 -18.13 8.41 14.22
CA GLU A 36 -17.01 7.46 14.37
C GLU A 36 -17.20 6.18 13.55
N SER A 37 -18.43 5.66 13.47
CA SER A 37 -18.75 4.44 12.69
C SER A 37 -18.61 4.65 11.17
N SER A 38 -18.87 5.86 10.69
CA SER A 38 -18.74 6.23 9.27
C SER A 38 -17.28 6.48 8.85
N ALA A 39 -16.44 7.01 9.76
CA ALA A 39 -15.03 7.27 9.47
C ALA A 39 -14.20 5.97 9.40
N VAL A 40 -14.42 5.03 10.34
CA VAL A 40 -13.75 3.72 10.34
C VAL A 40 -14.13 2.92 9.09
N SER A 41 -15.41 2.92 8.70
CA SER A 41 -15.84 2.23 7.48
C SER A 41 -15.29 2.82 6.18
N ALA A 42 -15.02 4.14 6.12
CA ALA A 42 -14.37 4.76 4.97
C ALA A 42 -12.87 4.43 4.88
N GLN A 43 -12.17 4.39 6.01
CA GLN A 43 -10.76 4.00 6.07
C GLN A 43 -10.55 2.55 5.65
N ASP A 44 -11.43 1.64 6.09
CA ASP A 44 -11.40 0.22 5.70
C ASP A 44 -11.64 0.05 4.20
N GLN A 45 -12.59 0.80 3.63
CA GLN A 45 -12.83 0.81 2.17
C GLN A 45 -11.63 1.33 1.39
N LEU A 46 -10.98 2.40 1.86
CA LEU A 46 -9.77 2.94 1.23
C LEU A 46 -8.62 1.92 1.26
N HIS A 47 -8.39 1.28 2.41
CA HIS A 47 -7.38 0.24 2.53
C HIS A 47 -7.67 -0.93 1.57
N GLN A 48 -8.92 -1.39 1.52
CA GLN A 48 -9.34 -2.45 0.60
C GLN A 48 -9.10 -2.07 -0.86
N LYS A 49 -9.30 -0.80 -1.24
CA LYS A 49 -8.99 -0.30 -2.59
C LYS A 49 -7.49 -0.28 -2.89
N PHE A 50 -6.63 0.04 -1.92
CA PHE A 50 -5.18 -0.07 -2.12
C PHE A 50 -4.74 -1.53 -2.30
N VAL A 51 -5.31 -2.46 -1.51
CA VAL A 51 -5.02 -3.90 -1.64
C VAL A 51 -5.46 -4.41 -3.00
N GLU A 52 -6.67 -4.06 -3.45
CA GLU A 52 -7.20 -4.43 -4.76
C GLU A 52 -6.31 -3.89 -5.89
N ARG A 53 -5.91 -2.62 -5.80
CA ARG A 53 -4.99 -1.99 -6.77
C ARG A 53 -3.65 -2.71 -6.84
N LYS A 54 -3.03 -3.02 -5.70
CA LYS A 54 -1.75 -3.73 -5.65
C LYS A 54 -1.86 -5.11 -6.27
N LYS A 55 -2.92 -5.85 -5.95
CA LYS A 55 -3.19 -7.17 -6.51
C LYS A 55 -3.32 -7.14 -8.04
N LEU A 56 -4.09 -6.21 -8.59
CA LEU A 56 -4.26 -6.07 -10.04
C LEU A 56 -2.94 -5.73 -10.74
N LEU A 57 -2.12 -4.86 -10.14
CA LEU A 57 -0.80 -4.51 -10.67
C LEU A 57 0.15 -5.71 -10.64
N ASP A 58 0.17 -6.48 -9.57
CA ASP A 58 0.98 -7.70 -9.49
C ASP A 58 0.58 -8.75 -10.53
N GLN A 59 -0.72 -8.95 -10.72
CA GLN A 59 -1.23 -9.84 -11.77
C GLN A 59 -0.79 -9.36 -13.16
N THR A 60 -0.90 -8.06 -13.42
CA THR A 60 -0.47 -7.45 -14.69
C THR A 60 1.04 -7.66 -14.92
N VAL A 61 1.86 -7.49 -13.88
CA VAL A 61 3.31 -7.72 -13.96
C VAL A 61 3.62 -9.16 -14.34
N GLU A 62 2.97 -10.14 -13.70
CA GLU A 62 3.19 -11.55 -14.01
C GLU A 62 2.67 -11.95 -15.39
N GLU A 63 1.53 -11.41 -15.84
CA GLU A 63 1.01 -11.64 -17.19
C GLU A 63 1.94 -11.10 -18.28
N ILE A 64 2.49 -9.89 -18.09
CA ILE A 64 3.46 -9.32 -19.04
C ILE A 64 4.75 -10.14 -19.02
N LYS A 65 5.25 -10.51 -17.84
CA LYS A 65 6.44 -11.34 -17.69
C LYS A 65 6.29 -12.69 -18.39
N LEU A 66 5.15 -13.35 -18.23
CA LEU A 66 4.82 -14.59 -18.93
C LEU A 66 4.80 -14.36 -20.44
N SER A 67 4.17 -13.28 -20.91
CA SER A 67 4.12 -12.92 -22.33
C SER A 67 5.51 -12.66 -22.92
N MET A 68 6.42 -12.06 -22.15
CA MET A 68 7.81 -11.84 -22.54
C MET A 68 8.58 -13.15 -22.68
N GLN A 69 8.34 -14.14 -21.81
CA GLN A 69 8.97 -15.47 -21.93
C GLN A 69 8.60 -16.18 -23.25
N PHE A 70 7.42 -15.88 -23.81
CA PHE A 70 6.99 -16.37 -25.12
C PHE A 70 7.31 -15.41 -26.29
N GLY A 71 8.11 -14.36 -26.05
CA GLY A 71 8.53 -13.39 -27.08
C GLY A 71 7.44 -12.42 -27.55
N ARG A 72 6.34 -12.28 -26.79
CA ARG A 72 5.17 -11.45 -27.16
C ARG A 72 4.97 -10.23 -26.26
N GLY A 73 5.83 -10.03 -25.26
CA GLY A 73 5.72 -8.96 -24.27
C GLY A 73 6.67 -7.78 -24.50
N SER A 74 6.27 -6.60 -24.03
CA SER A 74 7.10 -5.39 -24.06
C SER A 74 7.84 -5.21 -22.75
N LEU A 75 9.17 -5.12 -22.82
CA LEU A 75 10.00 -4.78 -21.67
C LEU A 75 9.63 -3.41 -21.07
N VAL A 76 9.23 -2.44 -21.91
CA VAL A 76 8.78 -1.12 -21.43
C VAL A 76 7.51 -1.27 -20.60
N ALA A 77 6.52 -2.03 -21.09
CA ALA A 77 5.28 -2.27 -20.36
C ALA A 77 5.55 -3.02 -19.04
N TYR A 78 6.46 -4.01 -19.05
CA TYR A 78 6.88 -4.70 -17.85
C TYR A 78 7.46 -3.75 -16.81
N ARG A 79 8.37 -2.86 -17.21
CA ARG A 79 8.99 -1.89 -16.30
C ARG A 79 7.96 -0.95 -15.69
N GLN A 80 7.07 -0.40 -16.50
CA GLN A 80 6.00 0.50 -16.04
C GLN A 80 5.06 -0.20 -15.05
N ALA A 81 4.62 -1.42 -15.37
CA ALA A 81 3.76 -2.20 -14.48
C ALA A 81 4.48 -2.55 -13.17
N LYS A 82 5.75 -2.93 -13.23
CA LYS A 82 6.55 -3.31 -12.07
C LYS A 82 6.78 -2.12 -11.13
N GLU A 83 7.13 -0.96 -11.68
CA GLU A 83 7.26 0.27 -10.91
C GLU A 83 5.94 0.64 -10.22
N ALA A 84 4.83 0.62 -10.97
CA ALA A 84 3.51 0.93 -10.42
C ALA A 84 3.13 -0.02 -9.29
N ALA A 85 3.42 -1.32 -9.43
CA ALA A 85 3.19 -2.32 -8.39
C ALA A 85 4.00 -2.04 -7.13
N LEU A 86 5.30 -1.74 -7.26
CA LEU A 86 6.16 -1.41 -6.13
C LEU A 86 5.69 -0.13 -5.41
N ARG A 87 5.39 0.95 -6.16
CA ARG A 87 4.85 2.18 -5.58
C ARG A 87 3.49 1.99 -4.92
N ALA A 88 2.64 1.09 -5.43
CA ALA A 88 1.40 0.72 -4.76
C ALA A 88 1.64 -0.02 -3.43
N GLY A 89 2.77 -0.73 -3.29
CA GLY A 89 3.20 -1.33 -2.04
C GLY A 89 3.43 -0.31 -0.93
N LEU A 90 4.00 0.86 -1.25
CA LEU A 90 4.23 1.94 -0.29
C LEU A 90 2.95 2.43 0.41
N ALA A 91 1.81 2.41 -0.30
CA ALA A 91 0.51 2.82 0.25
C ALA A 91 -0.07 1.79 1.26
N LEU A 92 0.49 0.57 1.29
CA LEU A 92 0.07 -0.51 2.18
C LEU A 92 0.98 -0.68 3.40
N CYS A 93 2.18 -0.09 3.38
CA CYS A 93 3.13 -0.16 4.49
C CYS A 93 2.59 0.54 5.74
N GLN A 94 2.62 -0.15 6.87
CA GLN A 94 2.21 0.35 8.17
C GLN A 94 3.40 0.91 8.96
N THR A 95 4.59 0.34 8.75
CA THR A 95 5.80 0.71 9.47
C THR A 95 6.77 1.49 8.61
N LYS A 96 7.71 2.19 9.25
CA LYS A 96 8.79 2.91 8.57
C LYS A 96 9.74 1.93 7.90
N GLU A 97 10.04 0.83 8.57
CA GLU A 97 10.89 -0.26 8.10
C GLU A 97 10.32 -0.89 6.83
N GLU A 98 9.02 -1.21 6.81
CA GLU A 98 8.35 -1.71 5.60
C GLU A 98 8.45 -0.73 4.41
N ARG A 99 8.33 0.58 4.66
CA ARG A 99 8.50 1.58 3.60
C ARG A 99 9.93 1.61 3.07
N ILE A 100 10.92 1.52 3.96
CA ILE A 100 12.33 1.48 3.60
C ILE A 100 12.63 0.23 2.74
N ASP A 101 12.11 -0.93 3.13
CA ASP A 101 12.30 -2.19 2.39
C ASP A 101 11.74 -2.06 0.95
N ILE A 102 10.53 -1.51 0.80
CA ILE A 102 9.94 -1.26 -0.53
C ILE A 102 10.76 -0.24 -1.33
N PHE A 103 11.29 0.81 -0.70
CA PHE A 103 12.20 1.74 -1.39
C PHE A 103 13.48 1.04 -1.86
N ASP A 104 14.05 0.14 -1.07
CA ASP A 104 15.22 -0.65 -1.43
C ASP A 104 14.94 -1.61 -2.61
N GLU A 105 13.74 -2.21 -2.66
CA GLU A 105 13.29 -2.97 -3.82
C GLU A 105 13.18 -2.10 -5.09
N ILE A 106 12.62 -0.89 -4.97
CA ILE A 106 12.50 0.05 -6.10
C ILE A 106 13.88 0.50 -6.58
N LEU A 107 14.81 0.80 -5.67
CA LEU A 107 16.18 1.17 -6.02
C LEU A 107 16.92 0.05 -6.74
N THR A 108 16.74 -1.19 -6.28
CA THR A 108 17.30 -2.36 -6.95
C THR A 108 16.78 -2.47 -8.38
N PHE A 109 15.45 -2.37 -8.55
CA PHE A 109 14.80 -2.41 -9.85
C PHE A 109 15.30 -1.32 -10.82
N TYR A 110 15.46 -0.07 -10.34
CA TYR A 110 16.00 1.00 -11.16
C TYR A 110 17.48 0.79 -11.50
N THR A 111 18.28 0.31 -10.56
CA THR A 111 19.71 0.02 -10.79
C THR A 111 19.89 -1.05 -11.88
N GLU A 112 19.06 -2.09 -11.86
CA GLU A 112 19.06 -3.12 -12.92
C GLU A 112 18.60 -2.55 -14.26
N SER A 113 17.57 -1.70 -14.25
CA SER A 113 17.06 -1.02 -15.44
C SER A 113 18.12 -0.10 -16.06
N GLU A 114 18.87 0.65 -15.26
CA GLU A 114 19.97 1.50 -15.73
C GLU A 114 21.06 0.66 -16.41
N LYS A 115 21.49 -0.45 -15.81
CA LYS A 115 22.50 -1.35 -16.41
C LYS A 115 22.05 -1.87 -17.77
N LEU A 116 20.77 -2.23 -17.91
CA LEU A 116 20.21 -2.68 -19.17
C LEU A 116 20.18 -1.55 -20.22
N LEU A 117 19.75 -0.35 -19.83
CA LEU A 117 19.76 0.81 -20.72
C LEU A 117 21.18 1.18 -21.18
N GLU A 118 22.18 1.10 -20.29
CA GLU A 118 23.58 1.31 -20.64
C GLU A 118 24.08 0.30 -21.68
N PHE A 119 23.66 -0.96 -21.57
CA PHE A 119 23.94 -1.98 -22.57
C PHE A 119 23.27 -1.68 -23.91
N GLU A 120 21.97 -1.34 -23.91
CA GLU A 120 21.21 -0.99 -25.12
C GLU A 120 21.76 0.27 -25.82
N ILE A 121 22.23 1.26 -25.06
CA ILE A 121 22.88 2.47 -25.60
C ILE A 121 24.21 2.11 -26.27
N LYS A 122 25.03 1.24 -25.66
CA LYS A 122 26.29 0.77 -26.28
C LYS A 122 26.02 0.00 -27.57
N ALA A 123 24.89 -0.70 -27.65
CA ALA A 123 24.41 -1.39 -28.85
C ALA A 123 23.72 -0.48 -29.88
N GLY A 124 23.58 0.83 -29.60
CA GLY A 124 22.92 1.79 -30.50
C GLY A 124 21.40 1.65 -30.58
N GLN A 125 20.77 0.89 -29.69
CA GLN A 125 19.33 0.59 -29.70
C GLN A 125 18.51 1.65 -28.94
N ARG A 126 19.15 2.41 -28.06
CA ARG A 126 18.53 3.49 -27.28
C ARG A 126 19.41 4.74 -27.23
N GLY A 127 18.77 5.86 -26.93
CA GLY A 127 19.43 7.13 -26.72
C GLY A 127 19.84 7.37 -25.26
N ARG A 128 20.80 8.28 -25.08
CA ARG A 128 21.17 8.81 -23.75
C ARG A 128 20.02 9.47 -22.95
N PRO A 129 18.96 10.05 -23.57
CA PRO A 129 17.82 10.56 -22.81
C PRO A 129 17.16 9.51 -21.91
N ASP A 130 16.93 8.30 -22.41
CA ASP A 130 16.29 7.22 -21.65
C ASP A 130 17.07 6.84 -20.39
N LEU A 131 18.42 6.81 -20.50
CA LEU A 131 19.28 6.56 -19.34
C LEU A 131 19.22 7.70 -18.32
N ARG A 132 19.10 8.95 -18.77
CA ARG A 132 18.95 10.09 -17.86
C ARG A 132 17.62 10.04 -17.12
N GLU A 133 16.54 9.66 -17.80
CA GLU A 133 15.22 9.49 -17.18
C GLU A 133 15.25 8.39 -16.11
N ALA A 134 15.85 7.24 -16.40
CA ALA A 134 16.01 6.17 -15.41
C ALA A 134 16.86 6.61 -14.21
N LYS A 135 17.96 7.34 -14.45
CA LYS A 135 18.81 7.90 -13.39
C LYS A 135 18.06 8.90 -12.52
N LEU A 136 17.23 9.74 -13.13
CA LEU A 136 16.40 10.70 -12.40
C LEU A 136 15.40 9.95 -11.50
N ALA A 137 14.69 8.96 -12.05
CA ALA A 137 13.73 8.17 -11.29
C ALA A 137 14.39 7.42 -10.10
N ARG A 138 15.59 6.86 -10.30
CA ARG A 138 16.37 6.27 -9.20
C ARG A 138 16.70 7.29 -8.12
N LEU A 139 17.21 8.47 -8.50
CA LEU A 139 17.57 9.53 -7.56
C LEU A 139 16.37 10.04 -6.77
N GLU A 140 15.21 10.18 -7.41
CA GLU A 140 13.97 10.58 -6.72
C GLU A 140 13.60 9.59 -5.61
N VAL A 141 13.70 8.30 -5.89
CA VAL A 141 13.44 7.24 -4.89
C VAL A 141 14.50 7.24 -3.79
N GLU A 142 15.77 7.46 -4.14
CA GLU A 142 16.85 7.56 -3.17
C GLU A 142 16.62 8.73 -2.19
N ILE A 143 16.16 9.87 -2.72
CA ILE A 143 15.76 11.03 -1.92
C ILE A 143 14.56 10.70 -1.03
N GLU A 144 13.52 10.05 -1.55
CA GLU A 144 12.34 9.65 -0.76
C GLU A 144 12.70 8.69 0.38
N ARG A 145 13.57 7.71 0.11
CA ARG A 145 14.11 6.79 1.11
C ARG A 145 14.91 7.52 2.18
N LEU A 146 15.80 8.44 1.80
CA LEU A 146 16.58 9.23 2.75
C LEU A 146 15.68 10.13 3.62
N LYS A 147 14.64 10.73 3.02
CA LYS A 147 13.63 11.48 3.78
C LYS A 147 12.94 10.60 4.80
N GLU A 148 12.64 9.35 4.45
CA GLU A 148 12.01 8.41 5.36
C GLU A 148 12.93 8.06 6.54
N HIS A 149 14.23 7.87 6.32
CA HIS A 149 15.22 7.66 7.39
C HIS A 149 15.29 8.82 8.38
N LEU A 150 15.10 10.06 7.90
CA LEU A 150 15.17 11.28 8.71
C LEU A 150 13.88 11.60 9.51
N LYS A 151 12.76 10.95 9.19
CA LYS A 151 11.51 11.06 9.98
C LYS A 151 11.59 10.24 11.26
#